data_AF-A0A920HZ80-F1
#
_entry.id   AF-A0A920HZ80-F1
#
_cell.length_a   1.000
_cell.length_b   1.000
_cell.length_c   1.000
_cell.angle_alpha   90.00
_cell.angle_beta   90.00
_cell.angle_gamma   90.00
#
_symmetry.space_group_name_H-M   'P 1'
#
loop_
_entity.id
_entity.type
_entity.pdbx_description
1 polymer ?
#
loop_
_entity_poly.entity_id
_entity_poly.type
_entity_poly.pdbx_seq_one_letter_code
_entity_poly.pdbx_strand_id
1 'polypeptide(L)'
;MRRICRNGWPRNILDELGIGGRLAELSKKGVGAAGDRVNRWQVRPSGTEGYRTAEVTLGGVDVSGLSAQTMEAKAQPGLYFIGEVVDVTGHLGGYNFQWAWSSGFVAGEAA
;
A
#
# COMPACT_ATOMS: atom_id res chain seq x y z
N MET A 1 12.75 -10.83 5.27
CA MET A 1 12.21 -11.43 4.02
C MET A 1 12.87 -12.75 3.53
N ARG A 2 13.66 -13.51 4.31
CA ARG A 2 14.34 -14.76 3.85
C ARG A 2 13.80 -16.09 4.43
N ARG A 3 12.59 -16.13 4.99
CA ARG A 3 12.11 -17.31 5.75
C ARG A 3 10.69 -17.81 5.44
N ILE A 4 10.12 -17.47 4.28
CA ILE A 4 8.75 -17.94 3.92
C ILE A 4 8.76 -19.22 3.06
N CYS A 5 9.87 -19.55 2.39
CA CYS A 5 9.89 -20.66 1.43
C CYS A 5 10.87 -21.78 1.83
N ARG A 6 10.65 -22.47 2.94
CA ARG A 6 11.38 -23.74 3.20
C ARG A 6 10.39 -24.87 3.49
N ASN A 7 10.28 -25.73 2.46
CA ASN A 7 9.81 -27.11 2.49
C ASN A 7 8.28 -27.29 2.39
N GLY A 8 7.77 -27.27 1.15
CA GLY A 8 6.39 -27.70 0.84
C GLY A 8 5.73 -26.99 -0.35
N TRP A 9 6.30 -25.89 -0.82
CA TRP A 9 5.75 -25.17 -1.98
C TRP A 9 6.33 -25.64 -3.31
N PRO A 10 5.50 -25.78 -4.36
CA PRO A 10 5.99 -26.02 -5.72
C PRO A 10 6.97 -24.93 -6.12
N ARG A 11 8.00 -25.27 -6.91
CA ARG A 11 9.04 -24.30 -7.31
C ARG A 11 8.48 -23.20 -8.20
N ASN A 12 7.45 -23.52 -8.98
CA ASN A 12 6.78 -22.62 -9.90
C ASN A 12 5.32 -23.08 -10.10
N ILE A 13 4.56 -22.29 -10.85
CA ILE A 13 3.13 -22.54 -11.13
C ILE A 13 2.90 -23.83 -11.94
N LEU A 14 3.82 -24.23 -12.81
CA LEU A 14 3.67 -25.45 -13.60
C LEU A 14 3.86 -26.71 -12.75
N ASP A 15 4.84 -26.69 -11.84
CA ASP A 15 5.03 -27.74 -10.83
C ASP A 15 3.79 -27.87 -9.92
N GLU A 16 3.16 -26.75 -9.55
CA GLU A 16 1.90 -26.71 -8.77
C GLU A 16 0.76 -27.42 -9.50
N LEU A 17 0.67 -27.21 -10.82
CA LEU A 17 -0.41 -27.73 -11.66
C LEU A 17 -0.10 -29.13 -12.25
N GLY A 18 1.09 -29.68 -11.99
CA GLY A 18 1.53 -30.95 -12.57
C GLY A 18 1.71 -30.89 -14.10
N ILE A 19 2.06 -29.73 -14.64
CA ILE A 19 2.24 -29.50 -16.08
C ILE A 19 3.73 -29.57 -16.43
N GLY A 20 4.09 -30.41 -17.42
CA GLY A 20 5.45 -30.54 -17.91
C GLY A 20 5.49 -31.05 -19.36
N GLY A 21 6.70 -31.17 -19.92
CA GLY A 21 6.91 -31.60 -21.32
C GLY A 21 7.11 -30.44 -22.29
N ARG A 22 7.09 -30.72 -23.60
CA ARG A 22 7.27 -29.69 -24.63
C ARG A 22 5.98 -28.90 -24.79
N LEU A 23 6.08 -27.60 -25.06
CA LEU A 23 4.90 -26.74 -25.26
C LEU A 23 3.92 -27.30 -26.31
N ALA A 24 4.44 -27.90 -27.38
CA ALA A 24 3.65 -28.51 -28.45
C ALA A 24 2.83 -29.73 -28.01
N GLU A 25 3.16 -30.34 -26.87
CA GLU A 25 2.51 -31.54 -26.33
C GLU A 25 1.48 -31.20 -25.25
N LEU A 26 1.34 -29.91 -24.88
CA LEU A 26 0.41 -29.50 -23.84
C LEU A 26 -1.02 -29.50 -24.34
N SER A 27 -1.92 -30.07 -23.52
CA SER A 27 -3.36 -30.01 -23.80
C SER A 27 -3.90 -28.59 -23.64
N LYS A 28 -4.94 -28.25 -24.41
CA LYS A 28 -5.69 -26.97 -24.24
C LYS A 28 -6.15 -26.76 -22.79
N LYS A 29 -6.53 -27.85 -22.10
CA LYS A 29 -6.90 -27.82 -20.68
C LYS A 29 -5.72 -27.41 -19.79
N GLY A 30 -4.54 -27.97 -20.02
CA GLY A 30 -3.32 -27.62 -19.28
C GLY A 30 -2.92 -26.16 -19.50
N VAL A 31 -2.93 -25.69 -20.76
CA VAL A 31 -2.65 -24.29 -21.08
C VAL A 31 -3.67 -23.35 -20.45
N GLY A 32 -4.96 -23.70 -20.51
CA GLY A 32 -6.03 -22.93 -19.85
C GLY A 32 -5.84 -22.85 -18.33
N ALA A 33 -5.54 -23.97 -17.67
CA ALA A 33 -5.30 -24.00 -16.23
C ALA A 33 -4.08 -23.15 -15.82
N ALA A 34 -2.99 -23.18 -16.60
CA ALA A 34 -1.83 -22.32 -16.36
C ALA A 34 -2.18 -20.83 -16.54
N GLY A 35 -2.93 -20.50 -17.60
CA GLY A 35 -3.41 -19.15 -17.86
C GLY A 35 -4.29 -18.63 -16.72
N ASP A 36 -5.26 -19.41 -16.27
CA ASP A 36 -6.13 -19.05 -15.14
C ASP A 36 -5.31 -18.85 -13.86
N ARG A 37 -4.36 -19.75 -13.58
CA ARG A 37 -3.55 -19.67 -12.37
C ARG A 37 -2.62 -18.46 -12.32
N VAL A 38 -2.11 -18.01 -13.48
CA VAL A 38 -1.29 -16.79 -13.59
C VAL A 38 -2.15 -15.54 -13.48
N ASN A 39 -3.26 -15.48 -14.22
CA ASN A 39 -4.09 -14.27 -14.31
C ASN A 39 -5.03 -14.07 -13.11
N ARG A 40 -5.34 -15.14 -12.37
CA ARG A 40 -6.24 -15.11 -11.20
C ARG A 40 -5.52 -15.57 -9.94
N TRP A 41 -4.24 -15.24 -9.82
CA TRP A 41 -3.43 -15.65 -8.68
C TRP A 41 -4.01 -15.10 -7.37
N GLN A 42 -4.46 -16.00 -6.51
CA GLN A 42 -4.92 -15.68 -5.17
C GLN A 42 -3.75 -15.77 -4.19
N VAL A 43 -3.39 -14.64 -3.57
CA VAL A 43 -2.39 -14.57 -2.50
C VAL A 43 -3.09 -14.17 -1.22
N ARG A 44 -2.80 -14.88 -0.13
CA ARG A 44 -3.21 -14.49 1.22
C ARG A 44 -1.99 -13.93 1.96
N PRO A 45 -1.84 -12.59 2.07
CA PRO A 45 -0.76 -12.01 2.86
C PRO A 45 -0.85 -12.46 4.32
N SER A 46 0.31 -12.72 4.94
CA SER A 46 0.38 -13.05 6.38
C SER A 46 0.33 -11.81 7.28
N GLY A 47 0.52 -10.62 6.74
CA GLY A 47 0.57 -9.34 7.45
C GLY A 47 1.32 -8.27 6.65
N THR A 48 1.62 -7.14 7.28
CA THR A 48 2.48 -6.08 6.73
C THR A 48 3.86 -6.13 7.38
N GLU A 49 4.89 -5.57 6.73
CA GLU A 49 6.25 -5.48 7.31
C GLU A 49 6.34 -4.45 8.46
N GLY A 50 5.28 -3.66 8.67
CA GLY A 50 5.18 -2.67 9.74
C GLY A 50 5.93 -1.36 9.48
N TYR A 51 5.91 -0.46 10.47
CA TYR A 51 6.37 0.93 10.33
C TYR A 51 7.86 1.11 10.01
N ARG A 52 8.71 0.12 10.30
CA ARG A 52 10.14 0.19 9.93
C ARG A 52 10.36 0.20 8.42
N THR A 53 9.36 -0.23 7.66
CA THR A 53 9.42 -0.35 6.19
C THR A 53 8.28 0.41 5.51
N ALA A 54 7.28 0.88 6.26
CA ALA A 54 6.23 1.72 5.71
C ALA A 54 6.80 3.07 5.26
N GLU A 55 6.33 3.56 4.11
CA GLU A 55 6.71 4.88 3.59
C GLU A 55 5.84 6.01 4.15
N VAL A 56 4.65 5.68 4.68
CA VAL A 56 3.68 6.62 5.21
C VAL A 56 2.85 5.99 6.32
N THR A 57 2.32 6.83 7.20
CA THR A 57 1.43 6.48 8.30
C THR A 57 -0.03 6.69 7.89
N LEU A 58 -0.89 5.70 8.16
CA LEU A 58 -2.35 5.86 8.10
C LEU A 58 -2.88 6.29 9.47
N GLY A 59 -3.88 7.17 9.48
CA GLY A 59 -4.39 7.80 10.71
C GLY A 59 -3.68 9.12 11.02
N GLY A 60 -3.96 9.69 12.19
CA GLY A 60 -3.33 10.92 12.64
C GLY A 60 -4.27 11.78 13.49
N VAL A 61 -4.00 13.08 13.53
CA VAL A 61 -4.91 14.08 14.10
C VAL A 61 -6.15 14.17 13.21
N ASP A 62 -7.33 13.98 13.81
CA ASP A 62 -8.60 14.03 13.10
C ASP A 62 -8.82 15.42 12.48
N VAL A 63 -9.00 15.44 11.16
CA VAL A 63 -9.30 16.63 10.35
C VAL A 63 -10.56 17.36 10.81
N SER A 64 -11.50 16.68 11.48
CA SER A 64 -12.69 17.29 12.05
C SER A 64 -12.36 18.32 13.14
N GLY A 65 -11.23 18.14 13.83
CA GLY A 65 -10.71 19.04 14.86
C GLY A 65 -9.94 20.24 14.32
N LEU A 66 -9.67 20.29 13.01
CA LEU A 66 -8.86 21.33 12.38
C LEU A 66 -9.72 22.25 11.48
N SER A 67 -9.31 23.50 11.36
CA SER A 67 -9.79 24.40 10.33
C SER A 67 -9.26 23.94 8.96
N ALA A 68 -10.16 23.67 8.01
CA ALA A 68 -9.76 23.28 6.66
C ALA A 68 -9.05 24.39 5.87
N GLN A 69 -9.15 25.65 6.33
CA GLN A 69 -8.60 26.83 5.66
C GLN A 69 -7.30 27.33 6.27
N THR A 70 -6.99 26.95 7.51
CA THR A 70 -5.81 27.47 8.23
C THR A 70 -4.98 26.37 8.89
N MET A 71 -5.48 25.14 8.96
CA MET A 71 -4.88 24.01 9.70
C MET A 71 -4.75 24.24 11.23
N GLU A 72 -5.37 25.29 11.76
CA GLU A 72 -5.42 25.58 13.19
C GLU A 72 -6.37 24.62 13.92
N ALA A 73 -5.99 24.20 15.12
CA ALA A 73 -6.81 23.37 15.99
C ALA A 73 -8.00 24.17 16.55
N LYS A 74 -9.22 23.71 16.27
CA LYS A 74 -10.46 24.36 16.73
C LYS A 74 -10.56 24.49 18.24
N ALA A 75 -9.92 23.58 18.98
CA ALA A 75 -9.95 23.53 20.44
C ALA A 75 -8.83 24.34 21.12
N GLN A 76 -7.81 24.78 20.38
CA GLN A 76 -6.69 25.54 20.93
C GLN A 76 -6.17 26.57 19.91
N PRO A 77 -6.55 27.85 20.05
CA PRO A 77 -6.02 28.91 19.21
C PRO A 77 -4.49 29.01 19.25
N GLY A 78 -3.87 29.26 18.11
CA GLY A 78 -2.42 29.33 17.93
C GLY A 78 -1.71 27.97 17.82
N LEU A 79 -2.43 26.85 17.89
CA LEU A 79 -1.88 25.51 17.67
C LEU A 79 -2.28 25.00 16.28
N TYR A 80 -1.29 24.57 15.48
CA TYR A 80 -1.50 24.11 14.10
C TYR A 80 -0.93 22.71 13.90
N PHE A 81 -1.57 21.93 13.01
CA PHE A 81 -1.10 20.60 12.62
C PHE A 81 -1.03 20.51 11.09
N ILE A 82 0.12 20.12 10.55
CA ILE A 82 0.37 20.06 9.11
C ILE A 82 1.07 18.76 8.70
N GLY A 83 0.99 18.41 7.43
CA GLY A 83 1.68 17.23 6.88
C GLY A 83 1.17 15.90 7.43
N GLU A 84 2.06 14.92 7.51
CA GLU A 84 1.73 13.51 7.77
C GLU A 84 1.16 13.25 9.18
N VAL A 85 1.31 14.18 10.12
CA VAL A 85 0.72 14.02 11.47
C VAL A 85 -0.82 14.13 11.43
N VAL A 86 -1.37 14.75 10.40
CA VAL A 86 -2.81 14.89 10.17
C VAL A 86 -3.33 13.62 9.51
N ASP A 87 -4.55 13.20 9.83
CA ASP A 87 -5.23 12.04 9.23
C ASP A 87 -5.62 12.28 7.76
N VAL A 88 -4.61 12.42 6.91
CA VAL A 88 -4.69 12.58 5.46
C VAL A 88 -3.54 11.80 4.84
N THR A 89 -3.87 10.75 4.10
CA THR A 89 -2.89 9.89 3.43
C THR A 89 -3.13 9.87 1.93
N GLY A 90 -2.12 10.26 1.15
CA GLY A 90 -2.14 10.19 -0.30
C GLY A 90 -1.67 8.84 -0.85
N HIS A 91 -2.04 8.55 -2.09
CA HIS A 91 -1.46 7.43 -2.83
C HIS A 91 0.04 7.62 -3.07
N LEU A 92 0.73 6.53 -3.40
CA LEU A 92 2.12 6.56 -3.87
C LEU A 92 2.23 7.40 -5.15
N GLY A 93 3.33 8.14 -5.31
CA GLY A 93 3.55 9.03 -6.46
C GLY A 93 3.55 10.53 -6.17
N GLY A 94 3.96 10.94 -4.96
CA GLY A 94 4.20 12.35 -4.63
C GLY A 94 3.06 13.09 -3.91
N TYR A 95 1.90 12.46 -3.74
CA TYR A 95 0.74 13.06 -3.10
C TYR A 95 0.98 13.44 -1.62
N ASN A 96 1.72 12.61 -0.87
CA ASN A 96 2.05 12.92 0.52
C ASN A 96 2.97 14.15 0.65
N PHE A 97 3.92 14.32 -0.30
CA PHE A 97 4.71 15.55 -0.37
C PHE A 97 3.84 16.74 -0.73
N GLN A 98 3.00 16.63 -1.77
CA GLN A 98 2.07 17.70 -2.14
C GLN A 98 1.19 18.12 -0.95
N TRP A 99 0.68 17.16 -0.18
CA TRP A 99 -0.10 17.42 1.03
C TRP A 99 0.74 18.17 2.08
N ALA A 100 1.96 17.72 2.36
CA ALA A 100 2.85 18.40 3.30
C ALA A 100 3.13 19.85 2.88
N TRP A 101 3.36 20.11 1.58
CA TRP A 101 3.58 21.45 1.06
C TRP A 101 2.33 22.33 1.17
N SER A 102 1.17 21.84 0.73
CA SER A 102 -0.07 22.61 0.74
C SER A 102 -0.56 22.93 2.15
N SER A 103 -0.55 21.95 3.05
CA SER A 103 -0.96 22.17 4.45
C SER A 103 0.01 23.10 5.19
N GLY A 104 1.32 22.93 4.98
CA GLY A 104 2.35 23.82 5.53
C GLY A 104 2.22 25.25 5.03
N PHE A 105 1.99 25.44 3.72
CA PHE A 105 1.78 26.76 3.13
C PHE A 105 0.58 27.48 3.76
N VAL A 106 -0.56 26.80 3.83
CA VAL A 106 -1.81 27.38 4.35
C VAL A 106 -1.70 27.72 5.83
N ALA A 107 -1.05 26.88 6.64
CA ALA A 107 -0.80 27.21 8.05
C ALA A 107 0.16 28.40 8.21
N GLY A 108 1.20 28.46 7.38
CA GLY A 108 2.19 29.55 7.41
C GLY A 108 1.62 30.91 7.02
N GLU A 109 0.66 30.96 6.09
CA GLU A 109 -0.04 32.21 5.73
C GLU A 109 -1.05 32.67 6.82
N ALA A 110 -1.48 31.77 7.70
CA ALA A 110 -2.50 32.03 8.71
C ALA A 110 -1.96 32.30 10.13
N ALA A 111 -0.66 32.07 10.37
CA ALA A 111 0.02 32.21 11.67
C ALA A 111 0.72 33.56 11.82
#